data_AF-A0A3D0WDC1-F1
#
_entry.id   AF-A0A3D0WDC1-F1
#
_cell.length_a   1.000
_cell.length_b   1.000
_cell.length_c   1.000
_cell.angle_alpha   90.00
_cell.angle_beta   90.00
_cell.angle_gamma   90.00
#
_symmetry.space_group_name_H-M   'P 1'
#
loop_
_entity.id
_entity.type
_entity.pdbx_description
1 polymer ?
#
loop_
_entity_poly.entity_id
_entity_poly.type
_entity_poly.pdbx_seq_one_letter_code
_entity_poly.pdbx_strand_id
1 'polypeptide(L)'
;MKRFLARTGVAAVLLAGAGAAWADPVILTPMSDHAVLQRGAPITVTGRADPGEAITVRLGDARVSAKAGRDGQWRAVLPAMKAGGPYTLTATGKAATATMADLLVGDVWLCSGQSNMEFETHKTLNGDGIVGGSADDRIRLLSMEHKVAFSPDTPLEPRPAWAAAAPDSVRDFSAACYLMVKQLAADRKVPMGAIDSSWGGTQIRPWIASADAAKLPGNAEDAALLDLY
;
A
#
# COMPACT_ATOMS: atom_id res chain seq x y z
N MET A 1 18.25 11.78 79.61
CA MET A 1 17.00 11.59 78.86
C MET A 1 17.32 10.88 77.56
N LYS A 2 16.85 9.63 77.39
CA LYS A 2 17.05 8.79 76.20
C LYS A 2 16.11 9.25 75.09
N ARG A 3 16.60 9.49 73.87
CA ARG A 3 15.76 9.49 72.65
C ARG A 3 16.49 8.84 71.49
N PHE A 4 15.82 7.81 70.96
CA PHE A 4 16.20 6.90 69.88
C PHE A 4 16.38 7.65 68.54
N LEU A 5 17.44 7.34 67.79
CA LEU A 5 17.50 7.61 66.35
C LEU A 5 16.77 6.47 65.62
N ALA A 6 15.61 6.77 65.03
CA ALA A 6 14.95 5.88 64.09
C ALA A 6 15.69 5.93 62.74
N ARG A 7 16.22 4.79 62.29
CA ARG A 7 16.76 4.62 60.94
C ARG A 7 15.61 4.31 59.98
N THR A 8 15.18 5.30 59.21
CA THR A 8 14.27 5.10 58.08
C THR A 8 15.06 4.50 56.92
N GLY A 9 14.92 3.19 56.70
CA GLY A 9 15.40 2.53 55.48
C GLY A 9 14.43 2.81 54.33
N VAL A 10 14.88 3.55 53.32
CA VAL A 10 14.13 3.73 52.06
C VAL A 10 14.40 2.50 51.20
N ALA A 11 13.38 1.66 51.00
CA ALA A 11 13.43 0.56 50.05
C ALA A 11 13.32 1.13 48.63
N ALA A 12 14.39 1.00 47.83
CA ALA A 12 14.35 1.32 46.42
C ALA A 12 13.55 0.25 45.67
N VAL A 13 12.29 0.57 45.34
CA VAL A 13 11.48 -0.23 44.42
C VAL A 13 12.02 0.01 43.01
N LEU A 14 12.74 -0.98 42.47
CA LEU A 14 13.07 -1.04 41.05
C LEU A 14 11.77 -1.25 40.26
N LEU A 15 11.20 -0.16 39.73
CA LEU A 15 10.22 -0.27 38.66
C LEU A 15 10.92 -0.85 37.44
N ALA A 16 10.75 -2.16 37.22
CA ALA A 16 11.00 -2.75 35.92
C ALA A 16 10.06 -2.05 34.93
N GLY A 17 10.62 -1.16 34.11
CA GLY A 17 9.88 -0.54 33.02
C GLY A 17 9.34 -1.65 32.13
N ALA A 18 8.01 -1.79 32.10
CA ALA A 18 7.35 -2.55 31.06
C ALA A 18 7.73 -1.86 29.74
N GLY A 19 8.66 -2.47 28.99
CA GLY A 19 8.91 -2.05 27.62
C GLY A 19 7.56 -2.06 26.91
N ALA A 20 7.23 -0.95 26.24
CA ALA A 20 6.07 -0.92 25.36
C ALA A 20 6.16 -2.16 24.47
N ALA A 21 5.15 -3.04 24.52
CA ALA A 21 4.99 -4.06 23.50
C ALA A 21 4.71 -3.29 22.21
N TRP A 22 5.62 -3.33 21.24
CA TRP A 22 5.33 -2.71 19.95
C TRP A 22 4.41 -3.67 19.20
N ALA A 23 3.59 -3.09 18.33
CA ALA A 23 2.39 -3.71 17.79
C ALA A 23 2.60 -5.10 17.19
N ASP A 24 1.52 -5.90 17.19
CA ASP A 24 1.37 -7.09 16.35
C ASP A 24 1.83 -6.80 14.91
N PRO A 25 2.39 -7.77 14.18
CA PRO A 25 2.91 -7.52 12.84
C PRO A 25 1.82 -6.91 11.95
N VAL A 26 2.14 -5.82 11.25
CA VAL A 26 1.25 -5.14 10.32
C VAL A 26 1.86 -5.17 8.93
N ILE A 27 1.06 -5.40 7.89
CA ILE A 27 1.48 -5.26 6.49
C ILE A 27 1.13 -3.84 6.01
N LEU A 28 2.09 -3.14 5.43
CA LEU A 28 1.92 -1.76 4.99
C LEU A 28 1.21 -1.65 3.63
N THR A 29 0.70 -0.45 3.36
CA THR A 29 0.04 -0.05 2.11
C THR A 29 1.04 0.00 0.93
N PRO A 30 0.55 -0.05 -0.33
CA PRO A 30 -0.84 -0.10 -0.78
C PRO A 30 -1.46 -1.51 -0.77
N MET A 31 -0.82 -2.50 -0.16
CA MET A 31 -1.40 -3.84 -0.05
C MET A 31 -2.57 -3.83 0.94
N SER A 32 -3.70 -4.39 0.52
CA SER A 32 -4.89 -4.65 1.32
C SER A 32 -5.59 -5.90 0.79
N ASP A 33 -6.69 -6.31 1.42
CA ASP A 33 -7.54 -7.39 0.91
C ASP A 33 -7.98 -7.08 -0.52
N HIS A 34 -8.26 -8.13 -1.31
CA HIS A 34 -8.67 -8.02 -2.72
C HIS A 34 -7.59 -7.50 -3.69
N ALA A 35 -6.35 -7.28 -3.25
CA ALA A 35 -5.29 -6.75 -4.12
C ALA A 35 -4.84 -7.73 -5.22
N VAL A 36 -4.32 -7.18 -6.32
CA VAL A 36 -3.55 -7.97 -7.31
C VAL A 36 -2.06 -7.75 -7.11
N LEU A 37 -1.31 -8.84 -7.03
CA LEU A 37 0.15 -8.87 -6.94
C LEU A 37 0.74 -9.16 -8.32
N GLN A 38 1.81 -8.46 -8.69
CA GLN A 38 2.44 -8.61 -10.00
C GLN A 38 3.02 -10.02 -10.20
N ARG A 39 2.53 -10.74 -11.20
CA ARG A 39 3.04 -12.05 -11.62
C ARG A 39 4.40 -11.93 -12.30
N GLY A 40 5.16 -13.02 -12.30
CA GLY A 40 6.43 -13.12 -13.03
C GLY A 40 7.57 -12.27 -12.45
N ALA A 41 7.35 -11.58 -11.33
CA ALA A 41 8.35 -10.83 -10.58
C ALA A 41 8.32 -11.23 -9.10
N PRO A 42 9.44 -11.12 -8.36
CA PRO A 42 9.46 -11.33 -6.92
C PRO A 42 8.46 -10.42 -6.20
N ILE A 43 7.70 -10.97 -5.27
CA ILE A 43 6.67 -10.25 -4.52
C ILE A 43 7.29 -9.69 -3.25
N THR A 44 7.38 -8.36 -3.16
CA THR A 44 7.87 -7.67 -1.97
C THR A 44 6.71 -7.40 -1.01
N VAL A 45 6.86 -7.81 0.24
CA VAL A 45 5.92 -7.55 1.32
C VAL A 45 6.67 -6.78 2.39
N THR A 46 6.12 -5.63 2.80
CA THR A 46 6.71 -4.77 3.83
C THR A 46 5.72 -4.60 4.98
N GLY A 47 6.28 -4.36 6.16
CA GLY A 47 5.49 -4.27 7.38
C GLY A 47 6.24 -3.69 8.56
N ARG A 48 5.55 -3.57 9.69
CA ARG A 48 6.13 -3.24 11.00
C ARG A 48 5.92 -4.39 11.99
N ALA A 49 6.83 -4.52 12.95
CA ALA A 49 6.78 -5.46 14.08
C ALA A 49 7.75 -5.02 15.18
N ASP A 50 7.85 -5.76 16.29
CA ASP A 50 8.84 -5.48 17.34
C ASP A 50 10.28 -5.51 16.77
N PRO A 51 11.18 -4.60 17.18
CA PRO A 51 12.56 -4.61 16.72
C PRO A 51 13.26 -5.94 16.95
N GLY A 52 13.86 -6.47 15.88
CA GLY A 52 14.54 -7.77 15.91
C GLY A 52 13.61 -8.99 15.91
N GLU A 53 12.29 -8.81 15.82
CA GLU A 53 11.34 -9.90 15.68
C GLU A 53 11.51 -10.63 14.35
N ALA A 54 11.40 -11.97 14.39
CA ALA A 54 11.39 -12.80 13.19
C ALA A 54 9.96 -12.92 12.67
N ILE A 55 9.76 -12.56 11.41
CA ILE A 55 8.47 -12.60 10.72
C ILE A 55 8.51 -13.70 9.66
N THR A 56 7.55 -14.61 9.69
CA THR A 56 7.34 -15.58 8.61
C THR A 56 6.25 -15.07 7.70
N VAL A 57 6.57 -14.86 6.42
CA VAL A 57 5.60 -14.46 5.40
C VAL A 57 5.26 -15.65 4.52
N ARG A 58 3.96 -15.88 4.29
CA ARG A 58 3.44 -16.93 3.39
C ARG A 58 2.46 -16.36 2.39
N LEU A 59 2.47 -16.92 1.18
CA LEU A 59 1.48 -16.67 0.13
C LEU A 59 1.32 -17.96 -0.69
N GLY A 60 0.20 -18.66 -0.50
CA GLY A 60 0.06 -20.04 -1.00
C GLY A 60 1.15 -20.96 -0.44
N ASP A 61 1.86 -21.65 -1.33
CA ASP A 61 2.97 -22.55 -0.97
C ASP A 61 4.30 -21.81 -0.73
N ALA A 62 4.41 -20.56 -1.17
CA ALA A 62 5.62 -19.77 -0.97
C ALA A 62 5.72 -19.33 0.49
N ARG A 63 6.93 -19.48 1.06
CA ARG A 63 7.23 -19.10 2.45
C ARG A 63 8.64 -18.54 2.55
N VAL A 64 8.78 -17.41 3.22
CA VAL A 64 10.08 -16.79 3.52
C VAL A 64 10.09 -16.23 4.95
N SER A 65 11.29 -16.05 5.51
CA SER A 65 11.47 -15.37 6.80
C SER A 65 12.14 -14.02 6.59
N ALA A 66 11.68 -13.03 7.33
CA ALA A 66 12.26 -11.70 7.45
C ALA A 66 12.53 -11.39 8.93
N LYS A 67 13.31 -10.35 9.19
CA LYS A 67 13.55 -9.85 10.54
C LYS A 67 13.27 -8.36 10.56
N ALA A 68 12.54 -7.90 11.56
CA ALA A 68 12.32 -6.48 11.78
C ALA A 68 13.64 -5.79 12.18
N GLY A 69 13.90 -4.65 11.54
CA GLY A 69 15.03 -3.78 11.83
C GLY A 69 14.91 -3.12 13.20
N ARG A 70 15.88 -2.27 13.54
CA ARG A 70 15.84 -1.49 14.79
C ARG A 70 14.72 -0.45 14.81
N ASP A 71 14.28 -0.03 13.64
CA ASP A 71 13.15 0.86 13.38
C ASP A 71 11.80 0.12 13.34
N GLY A 72 11.79 -1.19 13.61
CA GLY A 72 10.60 -2.04 13.55
C GLY A 72 10.15 -2.40 12.13
N GLN A 73 10.82 -1.90 11.08
CA GLN A 73 10.45 -2.19 9.70
C GLN A 73 10.97 -3.56 9.26
N TRP A 74 10.16 -4.31 8.53
CA TRP A 74 10.59 -5.56 7.92
C TRP A 74 10.25 -5.60 6.43
N ARG A 75 11.05 -6.36 5.68
CA ARG A 75 10.86 -6.61 4.26
C ARG A 75 11.08 -8.09 3.97
N ALA A 76 10.08 -8.73 3.39
CA ALA A 76 10.12 -10.09 2.90
C ALA A 76 10.00 -10.10 1.38
N VAL A 77 10.74 -10.97 0.70
CA VAL A 77 10.66 -11.13 -0.76
C VAL A 77 10.31 -12.57 -1.07
N LEU A 78 9.06 -12.78 -1.47
CA LEU A 78 8.57 -14.07 -1.96
C LEU A 78 9.03 -14.27 -3.42
N PRO A 79 9.23 -15.52 -3.87
CA PRO A 79 9.57 -15.82 -5.26
C PRO A 79 8.48 -15.34 -6.21
N ALA A 80 8.85 -15.20 -7.49
CA ALA A 80 7.88 -14.90 -8.54
C ALA A 80 6.83 -16.02 -8.66
N MET A 81 5.56 -15.63 -8.79
CA MET A 81 4.43 -16.54 -8.93
C MET A 81 3.80 -16.42 -10.31
N LYS A 82 3.18 -17.51 -10.76
CA LYS A 82 2.30 -17.50 -11.94
C LYS A 82 0.97 -16.85 -11.59
N ALA A 83 0.22 -16.43 -12.62
CA ALA A 83 -1.13 -15.91 -12.42
C ALA A 83 -2.04 -16.94 -11.74
N GLY A 84 -2.88 -16.49 -10.81
CA GLY A 84 -3.78 -17.37 -10.05
C GLY A 84 -4.37 -16.69 -8.83
N GLY A 85 -4.93 -17.51 -7.94
CA GLY A 85 -5.63 -17.09 -6.72
C GLY A 85 -7.09 -17.56 -6.70
N PRO A 86 -7.88 -17.13 -5.71
CA PRO A 86 -7.46 -16.25 -4.61
C PRO A 86 -6.47 -16.92 -3.65
N TYR A 87 -5.55 -16.13 -3.10
CA TYR A 87 -4.59 -16.53 -2.08
C TYR A 87 -4.84 -15.78 -0.78
N THR A 88 -4.38 -16.37 0.31
CA THR A 88 -4.23 -15.69 1.60
C THR A 88 -2.75 -15.43 1.85
N LEU A 89 -2.40 -14.18 2.12
CA LEU A 89 -1.08 -13.80 2.61
C LEU A 89 -1.12 -13.72 4.13
N THR A 90 -0.12 -14.31 4.78
CA THR A 90 0.06 -14.18 6.23
C THR A 90 1.45 -13.68 6.56
N ALA A 91 1.53 -12.79 7.55
CA ALA A 91 2.76 -12.36 8.20
C ALA A 91 2.68 -12.72 9.68
N THR A 92 3.30 -13.84 10.04
CA THR A 92 3.27 -14.41 11.39
C THR A 92 4.50 -13.98 12.18
N GLY A 93 4.28 -13.28 13.28
CA GLY A 93 5.28 -12.95 14.30
C GLY A 93 5.26 -13.94 15.45
N LYS A 94 5.73 -13.50 16.63
CA LYS A 94 5.81 -14.31 17.86
C LYS A 94 4.44 -14.56 18.48
N ALA A 95 3.60 -13.53 18.57
CA ALA A 95 2.33 -13.57 19.29
C ALA A 95 1.10 -13.50 18.38
N ALA A 96 1.23 -12.91 17.19
CA ALA A 96 0.11 -12.64 16.30
C ALA A 96 0.46 -12.86 14.83
N THR A 97 -0.59 -12.87 14.00
CA THR A 97 -0.49 -13.01 12.54
C THR A 97 -1.35 -11.95 11.88
N ALA A 98 -0.73 -11.08 11.07
CA ALA A 98 -1.46 -10.27 10.11
C ALA A 98 -1.84 -11.13 8.90
N THR A 99 -3.05 -10.89 8.38
CA THR A 99 -3.60 -11.62 7.24
C THR A 99 -4.12 -10.64 6.21
N MET A 100 -3.91 -10.97 4.94
CA MET A 100 -4.61 -10.35 3.81
C MET A 100 -5.23 -11.46 2.96
N ALA A 101 -6.50 -11.29 2.62
CA ALA A 101 -7.31 -12.29 1.95
C ALA A 101 -7.73 -11.84 0.55
N ASP A 102 -8.22 -12.81 -0.22
CA ASP A 102 -8.67 -12.62 -1.60
C ASP A 102 -7.64 -11.98 -2.53
N LEU A 103 -6.37 -12.37 -2.38
CA LEU A 103 -5.30 -11.82 -3.21
C LEU A 103 -5.19 -12.58 -4.53
N LEU A 104 -5.14 -11.84 -5.63
CA LEU A 104 -4.85 -12.41 -6.94
C LEU A 104 -3.39 -12.19 -7.30
N VAL A 105 -2.83 -13.07 -8.11
CA VAL A 105 -1.55 -12.85 -8.79
C VAL A 105 -1.86 -12.65 -10.27
N GLY A 106 -1.43 -11.52 -10.84
CA GLY A 106 -1.87 -11.04 -12.14
C GLY A 106 -0.99 -9.94 -12.71
N ASP A 107 -1.49 -9.20 -13.70
CA ASP A 107 -0.81 -8.01 -14.23
C ASP A 107 -1.37 -6.76 -13.54
N VAL A 108 -0.49 -5.87 -13.07
CA VAL A 108 -0.88 -4.64 -12.36
C VAL A 108 -0.50 -3.42 -13.18
N TRP A 109 -1.45 -2.51 -13.37
CA TRP A 109 -1.30 -1.29 -14.15
C TRP A 109 -1.46 -0.06 -13.26
N LEU A 110 -0.50 0.87 -13.35
CA LEU A 110 -0.62 2.20 -12.76
C LEU A 110 -1.12 3.17 -13.83
N CYS A 111 -2.28 3.76 -13.59
CA CYS A 111 -2.93 4.74 -14.43
C CYS A 111 -2.82 6.11 -13.73
N SER A 112 -1.93 6.96 -14.23
CA SER A 112 -1.69 8.29 -13.70
C SER A 112 -1.75 9.34 -14.83
N GLY A 113 -1.77 10.61 -14.43
CA GLY A 113 -1.92 11.74 -15.34
C GLY A 113 -2.93 12.74 -14.81
N GLN A 114 -3.58 13.44 -15.74
CA GLN A 114 -4.54 14.52 -15.46
C GLN A 114 -5.97 14.13 -15.86
N SER A 115 -6.81 15.13 -16.13
CA SER A 115 -8.26 15.03 -16.35
C SER A 115 -8.72 14.00 -17.38
N ASN A 116 -7.90 13.70 -18.40
CA ASN A 116 -8.25 12.70 -19.41
C ASN A 116 -8.06 11.26 -18.88
N MET A 117 -7.09 11.04 -17.99
CA MET A 117 -6.97 9.76 -17.28
C MET A 117 -8.02 9.68 -16.18
N GLU A 118 -8.26 10.78 -15.46
CA GLU A 118 -9.25 10.86 -14.38
C GLU A 118 -10.71 10.78 -14.87
N PHE A 119 -10.96 10.92 -16.17
CA PHE A 119 -12.31 10.94 -16.71
C PHE A 119 -13.10 9.67 -16.32
N GLU A 120 -14.17 9.85 -15.56
CA GLU A 120 -14.90 8.77 -14.89
C GLU A 120 -15.71 7.91 -15.87
N THR A 121 -15.81 6.61 -15.58
CA THR A 121 -16.49 5.62 -16.43
C THR A 121 -17.96 5.98 -16.69
N HIS A 122 -18.71 6.43 -15.69
CA HIS A 122 -20.13 6.77 -15.88
C HIS A 122 -20.37 7.98 -16.80
N LYS A 123 -19.36 8.82 -17.01
CA LYS A 123 -19.43 9.99 -17.91
C LYS A 123 -19.14 9.65 -19.37
N THR A 124 -18.78 8.40 -19.67
CA THR A 124 -18.50 7.95 -21.04
C THR A 124 -19.77 7.76 -21.87
N LEU A 125 -19.59 7.63 -23.18
CA LEU A 125 -20.66 7.14 -24.06
C LEU A 125 -21.09 5.74 -23.60
N ASN A 126 -22.39 5.56 -23.34
CA ASN A 126 -22.95 4.34 -22.76
C ASN A 126 -22.39 4.00 -21.35
N GLY A 127 -22.06 5.02 -20.55
CA GLY A 127 -21.55 4.85 -19.18
C GLY A 127 -22.42 3.92 -18.33
N ASP A 128 -23.73 4.10 -18.32
CA ASP A 128 -24.66 3.24 -17.56
C ASP A 128 -24.58 1.76 -17.96
N GLY A 129 -24.46 1.48 -19.26
CA GLY A 129 -24.31 0.12 -19.78
C GLY A 129 -22.96 -0.49 -19.41
N ILE A 130 -21.88 0.30 -19.47
CA ILE A 130 -20.53 -0.14 -19.09
C ILE A 130 -20.49 -0.46 -17.59
N VAL A 131 -21.02 0.44 -16.76
CA VAL A 131 -21.07 0.31 -15.29
C VAL A 131 -21.99 -0.85 -14.89
N GLY A 132 -23.17 -0.98 -15.49
CA GLY A 132 -24.10 -2.06 -15.19
C GLY A 132 -23.56 -3.45 -15.53
N GLY A 133 -22.77 -3.56 -16.61
CA GLY A 133 -22.12 -4.79 -17.06
C GLY A 133 -20.66 -4.94 -16.58
N SER A 134 -20.30 -4.36 -15.44
CA SER A 134 -18.91 -4.21 -15.02
C SER A 134 -18.38 -5.29 -14.08
N ALA A 135 -19.27 -6.10 -13.49
CA ALA A 135 -18.90 -7.13 -12.53
C ALA A 135 -17.92 -8.17 -13.12
N ASP A 136 -16.69 -8.22 -12.60
CA ASP A 136 -15.69 -9.24 -12.93
C ASP A 136 -14.72 -9.43 -11.75
N ASP A 137 -14.79 -10.58 -11.09
CA ASP A 137 -13.96 -10.89 -9.93
C ASP A 137 -12.46 -11.07 -10.24
N ARG A 138 -12.07 -11.06 -11.52
CA ARG A 138 -10.65 -11.14 -11.90
C ARG A 138 -10.05 -9.76 -12.09
N ILE A 139 -10.85 -8.70 -12.08
CA ILE A 139 -10.39 -7.32 -12.17
C ILE A 139 -10.53 -6.69 -10.79
N ARG A 140 -9.44 -6.11 -10.27
CA ARG A 140 -9.43 -5.39 -9.00
C ARG A 140 -8.96 -3.96 -9.23
N LEU A 141 -9.64 -3.02 -8.61
CA LEU A 141 -9.47 -1.58 -8.80
C LEU A 141 -9.04 -0.94 -7.48
N LEU A 142 -8.09 -0.02 -7.56
CA LEU A 142 -7.62 0.80 -6.45
C LEU A 142 -7.62 2.25 -6.88
N SER A 143 -8.46 3.09 -6.26
CA SER A 143 -8.39 4.54 -6.45
C SER A 143 -7.56 5.16 -5.34
N MET A 144 -6.62 6.02 -5.70
CA MET A 144 -5.84 6.81 -4.77
C MET A 144 -6.57 8.12 -4.45
N GLU A 145 -6.57 8.51 -3.18
CA GLU A 145 -7.10 9.82 -2.79
C GLU A 145 -6.19 10.94 -3.27
N HIS A 146 -6.81 12.07 -3.62
CA HIS A 146 -6.11 13.31 -3.93
C HIS A 146 -5.53 13.93 -2.66
N LYS A 147 -4.27 13.61 -2.39
CA LYS A 147 -3.52 14.13 -1.24
C LYS A 147 -2.20 14.73 -1.70
N VAL A 148 -1.97 15.98 -1.34
CA VAL A 148 -0.66 16.63 -1.51
C VAL A 148 0.27 16.16 -0.40
N ALA A 149 1.48 15.75 -0.77
CA ALA A 149 2.54 15.43 0.16
C ALA A 149 3.88 15.97 -0.36
N PHE A 150 4.65 16.62 0.51
CA PHE A 150 5.98 17.18 0.19
C PHE A 150 7.12 16.18 0.44
N SER A 151 6.81 15.09 1.15
CA SER A 151 7.69 13.93 1.34
C SER A 151 6.89 12.65 1.09
N PRO A 152 7.56 11.50 0.84
CA PRO A 152 6.85 10.23 0.63
C PRO A 152 5.95 9.87 1.82
N ASP A 153 4.64 9.77 1.57
CA ASP A 153 3.65 9.40 2.57
C ASP A 153 3.72 7.88 2.81
N THR A 154 4.33 7.46 3.92
CA THR A 154 4.54 6.04 4.23
C THR A 154 4.30 5.72 5.71
N PRO A 155 3.29 4.91 6.06
CA PRO A 155 2.29 4.32 5.16
C PRO A 155 1.35 5.37 4.55
N LEU A 156 0.75 5.03 3.40
CA LEU A 156 -0.34 5.79 2.80
C LEU A 156 -1.55 5.81 3.75
N GLU A 157 -2.02 7.01 4.09
CA GLU A 157 -3.19 7.23 4.96
C GLU A 157 -4.18 8.23 4.33
N PRO A 158 -5.48 7.89 4.24
CA PRO A 158 -6.09 6.63 4.68
C PRO A 158 -5.64 5.43 3.83
N ARG A 159 -5.73 4.22 4.41
CA ARG A 159 -5.34 2.98 3.73
C ARG A 159 -6.13 2.81 2.42
N PRO A 160 -5.47 2.76 1.24
CA PRO A 160 -6.15 2.46 0.00
C PRO A 160 -6.76 1.06 0.03
N ALA A 161 -8.02 0.95 -0.40
CA ALA A 161 -8.78 -0.30 -0.40
C ALA A 161 -8.98 -0.79 -1.83
N TRP A 162 -8.45 -1.97 -2.14
CA TRP A 162 -8.76 -2.64 -3.40
C TRP A 162 -10.20 -3.15 -3.36
N ALA A 163 -10.86 -3.09 -4.51
CA ALA A 163 -12.20 -3.62 -4.70
C ALA A 163 -12.28 -4.46 -5.97
N ALA A 164 -13.14 -5.47 -5.98
CA ALA A 164 -13.57 -6.12 -7.20
C ALA A 164 -14.16 -5.11 -8.18
N ALA A 165 -13.96 -5.30 -9.49
CA ALA A 165 -14.72 -4.56 -10.48
C ALA A 165 -16.20 -4.93 -10.34
N ALA A 166 -17.02 -3.93 -10.05
CA ALA A 166 -18.46 -4.00 -9.85
C ALA A 166 -19.05 -2.61 -10.14
N PRO A 167 -20.38 -2.46 -10.32
CA PRO A 167 -20.98 -1.18 -10.64
C PRO A 167 -20.50 -0.03 -9.74
N ASP A 168 -20.46 -0.25 -8.42
CA ASP A 168 -20.07 0.78 -7.45
C ASP A 168 -18.59 1.17 -7.55
N SER A 169 -17.68 0.20 -7.73
CA SER A 169 -16.23 0.47 -7.81
C SER A 169 -15.80 0.99 -9.18
N VAL A 170 -16.56 0.72 -10.23
CA VAL A 170 -16.25 1.12 -11.61
C VAL A 170 -16.84 2.48 -11.95
N ARG A 171 -17.98 2.85 -11.36
CA ARG A 171 -18.73 4.06 -11.71
C ARG A 171 -17.86 5.31 -11.79
N ASP A 172 -17.05 5.54 -10.76
CA ASP A 172 -16.23 6.73 -10.60
C ASP A 172 -14.72 6.46 -10.84
N PHE A 173 -14.39 5.26 -11.34
CA PHE A 173 -13.01 4.92 -11.73
C PHE A 173 -12.67 5.49 -13.10
N SER A 174 -11.39 5.76 -13.36
CA SER A 174 -10.87 6.11 -14.68
C SER A 174 -11.41 5.22 -15.78
N ALA A 175 -12.14 5.81 -16.72
CA ALA A 175 -12.72 5.12 -17.87
C ALA A 175 -11.63 4.51 -18.76
N ALA A 176 -10.59 5.30 -19.06
CA ALA A 176 -9.49 4.86 -19.91
C ALA A 176 -8.77 3.67 -19.29
N CYS A 177 -8.52 3.72 -17.98
CA CYS A 177 -7.85 2.65 -17.25
C CYS A 177 -8.74 1.40 -17.17
N TYR A 178 -10.00 1.54 -16.74
CA TYR A 178 -10.93 0.42 -16.59
C TYR A 178 -11.15 -0.32 -17.91
N LEU A 179 -11.45 0.41 -18.99
CA LEU A 179 -11.70 -0.20 -20.30
C LEU A 179 -10.46 -0.91 -20.84
N MET A 180 -9.26 -0.35 -20.62
CA MET A 180 -8.00 -1.01 -20.97
C MET A 180 -7.86 -2.34 -20.23
N VAL A 181 -7.97 -2.35 -18.89
CA VAL A 181 -7.78 -3.59 -18.13
C VAL A 181 -8.90 -4.60 -18.36
N LYS A 182 -10.12 -4.15 -18.65
CA LYS A 182 -11.23 -5.02 -19.07
C LYS A 182 -10.92 -5.75 -20.37
N GLN A 183 -10.42 -5.02 -21.36
CA GLN A 183 -10.00 -5.62 -22.64
C GLN A 183 -8.81 -6.57 -22.46
N LEU A 184 -7.80 -6.16 -21.70
CA LEU A 184 -6.63 -7.00 -21.43
C LEU A 184 -7.02 -8.29 -20.67
N ALA A 185 -7.92 -8.21 -19.68
CA ALA A 185 -8.43 -9.38 -18.96
C ALA A 185 -9.14 -10.35 -19.89
N ALA A 186 -9.93 -9.83 -20.84
CA ALA A 186 -10.63 -10.61 -21.84
C ALA A 186 -9.66 -11.33 -22.79
N ASP A 187 -8.58 -10.66 -23.22
CA ASP A 187 -7.62 -11.20 -24.18
C ASP A 187 -6.60 -12.14 -23.55
N ARG A 188 -6.09 -11.79 -22.37
CA ARG A 188 -4.99 -12.52 -21.71
C ARG A 188 -5.47 -13.61 -20.77
N LYS A 189 -6.73 -13.56 -20.33
CA LYS A 189 -7.33 -14.50 -19.35
C LYS A 189 -6.52 -14.58 -18.05
N VAL A 190 -6.05 -13.43 -17.58
CA VAL A 190 -5.21 -13.26 -16.38
C VAL A 190 -5.88 -12.23 -15.48
N PRO A 191 -5.79 -12.36 -14.14
CA PRO A 191 -6.26 -11.33 -13.23
C PRO A 191 -5.60 -9.97 -13.51
N MET A 192 -6.38 -8.89 -13.45
CA MET A 192 -5.89 -7.54 -13.72
C MET A 192 -6.07 -6.66 -12.48
N GLY A 193 -5.00 -6.02 -12.04
CA GLY A 193 -5.04 -4.91 -11.09
C GLY A 193 -4.93 -3.58 -11.82
N ALA A 194 -5.77 -2.62 -11.47
CA ALA A 194 -5.65 -1.24 -11.95
C ALA A 194 -5.58 -0.28 -10.76
N ILE A 195 -4.58 0.59 -10.76
CA ILE A 195 -4.41 1.66 -9.78
C ILE A 195 -4.66 2.99 -10.48
N ASP A 196 -5.71 3.70 -10.09
CA ASP A 196 -5.96 5.06 -10.53
C ASP A 196 -5.31 6.03 -9.55
N SER A 197 -4.30 6.75 -10.04
CA SER A 197 -3.56 7.80 -9.34
C SER A 197 -3.45 9.03 -10.23
N SER A 198 -4.56 9.39 -10.88
CA SER A 198 -4.68 10.58 -11.71
C SER A 198 -5.29 11.76 -10.95
N TRP A 199 -4.94 12.99 -11.35
CA TRP A 199 -5.47 14.21 -10.76
C TRP A 199 -5.60 15.34 -11.80
N GLY A 200 -6.84 15.68 -12.15
CA GLY A 200 -7.18 16.74 -13.09
C GLY A 200 -6.66 18.13 -12.69
N GLY A 201 -6.26 18.91 -13.71
CA GLY A 201 -5.80 20.29 -13.51
C GLY A 201 -4.40 20.43 -12.93
N THR A 202 -3.71 19.34 -12.59
CA THR A 202 -2.33 19.39 -12.11
C THR A 202 -1.34 19.57 -13.26
N GLN A 203 -0.31 20.39 -13.04
CA GLN A 203 0.80 20.54 -13.98
C GLN A 203 1.82 19.41 -13.79
N ILE A 204 2.71 19.17 -14.75
CA ILE A 204 3.72 18.11 -14.64
C ILE A 204 4.75 18.35 -13.51
N ARG A 205 5.01 19.61 -13.14
CA ARG A 205 6.05 19.99 -12.17
C ARG A 205 5.97 19.24 -10.82
N PRO A 206 4.82 19.21 -10.11
CA PRO A 206 4.68 18.46 -8.86
C PRO A 206 4.84 16.94 -8.98
N TRP A 207 4.89 16.38 -10.20
CA TRP A 207 5.08 14.96 -10.46
C TRP A 207 6.53 14.59 -10.82
N ILE A 208 7.44 15.56 -10.77
CA ILE A 208 8.87 15.36 -11.01
C ILE A 208 9.58 15.44 -9.65
N ALA A 209 10.52 14.53 -9.39
CA ALA A 209 11.35 14.60 -8.19
C ALA A 209 12.07 15.95 -8.12
N SER A 210 12.15 16.57 -6.93
CA SER A 210 12.76 17.91 -6.74
C SER A 210 14.17 17.99 -7.35
N ALA A 211 14.98 16.96 -7.13
CA ALA A 211 16.34 16.85 -7.67
C ALA A 211 16.39 16.87 -9.22
N ASP A 212 15.35 16.39 -9.89
CA ASP A 212 15.24 16.42 -11.35
C ASP A 212 14.58 17.71 -11.85
N ALA A 213 13.60 18.23 -11.12
CA ALA A 213 12.97 19.52 -11.42
C ALA A 213 13.98 20.68 -11.38
N ALA A 214 14.94 20.65 -10.44
CA ALA A 214 16.02 21.64 -10.31
C ALA A 214 16.95 21.69 -11.54
N LYS A 215 17.01 20.62 -12.36
CA LYS A 215 17.82 20.57 -13.58
C LYS A 215 17.13 21.21 -14.79
N LEU A 216 15.85 21.56 -14.67
CA LEU A 216 15.08 22.16 -15.77
C LEU A 216 15.32 23.68 -15.85
N PRO A 217 15.44 24.24 -17.07
CA PRO A 217 15.65 25.68 -17.24
C PRO A 217 14.55 26.51 -16.56
N GLY A 218 14.94 27.48 -15.73
CA GLY A 218 14.03 28.43 -15.08
C GLY A 218 13.31 27.93 -13.82
N ASN A 219 13.60 26.72 -13.33
CA ASN A 219 12.93 26.14 -12.15
C ASN A 219 13.79 26.10 -10.87
N ALA A 220 14.99 26.68 -10.87
CA ALA A 220 15.91 26.58 -9.72
C ALA A 220 15.36 27.26 -8.46
N GLU A 221 14.68 28.41 -8.59
CA GLU A 221 14.07 29.12 -7.47
C GLU A 221 12.85 28.38 -6.91
N ASP A 222 11.97 27.87 -7.78
CA ASP A 222 10.80 27.07 -7.40
C ASP A 222 11.19 25.75 -6.72
N ALA A 223 12.25 25.09 -7.20
CA ALA A 223 12.78 23.88 -6.56
C ALA A 223 13.40 24.18 -5.18
N ALA A 224 14.13 25.30 -5.05
CA ALA A 224 14.70 25.72 -3.78
C ALA A 224 13.63 26.09 -2.73
N LEU A 225 12.45 26.57 -3.16
CA LEU A 225 11.31 26.81 -2.25
C LEU A 225 10.77 25.52 -1.64
N LEU A 226 10.85 24.38 -2.34
CA LEU A 226 10.42 23.08 -1.81
C LEU A 226 11.37 22.56 -0.74
N ASP A 227 12.67 22.86 -0.83
CA ASP A 227 13.67 22.47 0.19
C ASP A 227 13.48 23.21 1.53
N LEU A 228 12.62 24.24 1.57
CA LEU A 228 12.27 24.98 2.79
C LEU A 228 11.15 24.32 3.62
N TYR A 229 10.46 23.31 3.08
CA TYR A 229 9.36 22.57 3.71
C TYR A 229 9.76 21.12 4.03
#